data_AF-A0A183DKR8-F1
#
_entry.id   AF-A0A183DKR8-F1
#
_cell.length_a   1.000
_cell.length_b   1.000
_cell.length_c   1.000
_cell.angle_alpha   90.00
_cell.angle_beta   90.00
_cell.angle_gamma   90.00
#
_symmetry.space_group_name_H-M   'P 1'
#
loop_
_entity.id
_entity.type
_entity.pdbx_description
1 polymer ?
#
loop_
_entity_poly.entity_id
_entity_poly.type
_entity_poly.pdbx_seq_one_letter_code
_entity_poly.pdbx_strand_id
1 'polypeptide(L)'
;MWELLPKQLLTTGDSSYYLIALFSAIDVLKNTDSIRKLGQVDESSITEDGSYCSSVGSFGPVLSSTSDAFVKVAIPDELDGSIRYHTFPGVPQMTAGKLCRVIAHQFGITNPEDHGLYLLVDGYETCLLSNECPDLIRHQLRQARKAHMFAYKRHEAKIAWPKVAMSSAL
;
A
#
# COMPACT_ATOMS: atom_id res chain seq x y z
N MET A 1 -23.05 -19.56 -15.41
CA MET A 1 -23.92 -19.25 -14.24
C MET A 1 -24.78 -17.99 -14.44
N TRP A 2 -24.45 -17.08 -15.37
CA TRP A 2 -25.28 -15.90 -15.72
C TRP A 2 -26.38 -16.18 -16.77
N GLU A 3 -26.34 -17.35 -17.42
CA GLU A 3 -27.39 -17.88 -18.32
C GLU A 3 -28.78 -18.03 -17.64
N LEU A 4 -28.83 -17.88 -16.32
CA LEU A 4 -30.07 -17.89 -15.52
C LEU A 4 -30.69 -16.49 -15.38
N LEU A 5 -30.00 -15.43 -15.80
CA LEU A 5 -30.52 -14.07 -15.71
C LEU A 5 -31.50 -13.81 -16.87
N PRO A 6 -32.67 -13.19 -16.62
CA PRO A 6 -33.61 -12.82 -17.67
C PRO A 6 -32.93 -11.91 -18.70
N LYS A 7 -32.99 -12.27 -20.00
CA LYS A 7 -32.34 -11.51 -21.09
C LYS A 7 -32.73 -10.03 -21.11
N GLN A 8 -33.93 -9.70 -20.64
CA GLN A 8 -34.44 -8.34 -20.55
C GLN A 8 -33.67 -7.46 -19.55
N LEU A 9 -33.12 -8.05 -18.47
CA LEU A 9 -32.30 -7.33 -17.47
C LEU A 9 -30.91 -6.97 -18.00
N LEU A 10 -30.43 -7.68 -19.01
CA LEU A 10 -29.12 -7.45 -19.62
C LEU A 10 -29.17 -6.39 -20.72
N THR A 11 -30.33 -6.20 -21.36
CA THR A 11 -30.46 -5.35 -22.55
C THR A 11 -31.36 -4.13 -22.36
N THR A 12 -32.07 -4.00 -21.24
CA THR A 12 -33.05 -2.92 -21.05
C THR A 12 -33.14 -2.45 -19.60
N GLY A 13 -33.02 -1.14 -19.42
CA GLY A 13 -33.24 -0.44 -18.15
C GLY A 13 -31.96 0.02 -17.46
N ASP A 14 -32.09 0.87 -16.45
CA ASP A 14 -30.94 1.45 -15.73
C ASP A 14 -30.06 0.39 -15.06
N SER A 15 -30.64 -0.75 -14.71
CA SER A 15 -29.95 -1.93 -14.16
C SER A 15 -28.94 -2.53 -15.14
N SER A 16 -29.16 -2.44 -16.46
CA SER A 16 -28.22 -3.00 -17.43
C SER A 16 -26.88 -2.25 -17.42
N TYR A 17 -26.86 -0.94 -17.14
CA TYR A 17 -25.62 -0.18 -17.05
C TYR A 17 -24.72 -0.66 -15.92
N TYR A 18 -25.30 -0.92 -14.73
CA TYR A 18 -24.54 -1.45 -13.60
C TYR A 18 -24.01 -2.85 -13.87
N LEU A 19 -24.83 -3.70 -14.52
CA LEU A 19 -24.41 -5.04 -14.90
C LEU A 19 -23.30 -5.02 -15.94
N ILE A 20 -23.40 -4.19 -16.99
CA ILE A 20 -22.35 -4.04 -18.01
C ILE A 20 -21.05 -3.51 -17.38
N ALA A 21 -21.12 -2.52 -16.50
CA ALA A 21 -19.95 -2.02 -15.79
C ALA A 21 -19.30 -3.10 -14.92
N LEU A 22 -20.11 -3.90 -14.22
CA LEU A 22 -19.64 -5.03 -13.41
C LEU A 22 -19.04 -6.14 -14.28
N PHE A 23 -19.65 -6.47 -15.42
CA PHE A 23 -19.10 -7.44 -16.38
C PHE A 23 -17.74 -6.99 -16.91
N SER A 24 -17.62 -5.71 -17.28
CA SER A 24 -16.35 -5.12 -17.73
C SER A 24 -15.29 -5.19 -16.63
N ALA A 25 -15.63 -4.82 -15.38
CA ALA A 25 -14.71 -4.88 -14.26
C ALA A 25 -14.23 -6.30 -13.96
N ILE A 26 -15.13 -7.30 -13.99
CA ILE A 26 -14.77 -8.70 -13.80
C ILE A 26 -13.84 -9.19 -14.93
N ASP A 27 -14.10 -8.79 -16.18
CA ASP A 27 -13.26 -9.18 -17.31
C ASP A 27 -11.83 -8.61 -17.20
N VAL A 28 -11.72 -7.35 -16.77
CA VAL A 28 -10.43 -6.72 -16.44
C VAL A 28 -9.73 -7.47 -15.31
N LEU A 29 -10.45 -7.89 -14.26
CA LEU A 29 -9.88 -8.65 -13.14
C LEU A 29 -9.44 -10.06 -13.52
N LYS A 30 -10.11 -10.70 -14.47
CA LYS A 30 -9.75 -12.04 -14.97
C LYS A 30 -8.50 -12.01 -15.84
N ASN A 31 -8.23 -10.88 -16.48
CA ASN A 31 -7.02 -10.70 -17.28
C ASN A 31 -5.89 -10.13 -16.41
N THR A 32 -5.04 -11.03 -15.90
CA THR A 32 -3.86 -10.65 -15.11
C THR A 32 -2.90 -9.71 -15.84
N ASP A 33 -2.87 -9.75 -17.19
CA ASP A 33 -2.05 -8.85 -18.00
C ASP A 33 -2.63 -7.43 -18.04
N SER A 34 -3.96 -7.29 -18.04
CA SER A 34 -4.63 -5.99 -17.92
C SER A 34 -4.36 -5.36 -16.56
N ILE A 35 -4.38 -6.16 -15.49
CA ILE A 35 -4.00 -5.71 -14.13
C ILE A 35 -2.53 -5.26 -14.11
N ARG A 36 -1.63 -6.03 -14.75
CA ARG A 36 -0.21 -5.66 -14.85
C ARG A 36 0.00 -4.37 -15.62
N LYS A 37 -0.73 -4.15 -16.73
CA LYS A 37 -0.69 -2.91 -17.52
C LYS A 37 -1.21 -1.69 -16.75
N LEU A 38 -2.24 -1.86 -15.92
CA LEU A 38 -2.73 -0.81 -15.00
C LEU A 38 -1.72 -0.51 -13.87
N GLY A 39 -0.95 -1.52 -13.45
CA GLY A 39 0.16 -1.33 -12.51
C GLY A 39 1.40 -0.66 -13.13
N GLN A 40 1.53 -0.72 -14.46
CA GLN A 40 2.55 -0.06 -15.27
C GLN A 40 2.04 1.26 -15.84
N VAL A 41 1.33 2.09 -15.06
CA VAL A 41 1.23 3.51 -15.41
C VAL A 41 2.63 4.07 -15.24
N ASP A 42 3.34 4.02 -16.36
CA ASP A 42 4.65 4.58 -16.55
C ASP A 42 4.61 6.07 -16.23
N GLU A 43 5.74 6.51 -15.70
CA GLU A 43 6.07 7.86 -15.27
C GLU A 43 6.13 8.80 -16.48
N SER A 44 5.01 9.03 -17.16
CA SER A 44 4.96 9.91 -18.34
C SER A 44 3.57 10.52 -18.54
N SER A 45 3.03 11.17 -17.51
CA SER A 45 2.03 12.22 -17.71
C SER A 45 2.07 13.18 -16.53
N ILE A 46 3.13 13.99 -16.50
CA ILE A 46 3.07 15.32 -15.90
C ILE A 46 2.12 16.12 -16.79
N THR A 47 0.84 16.15 -16.44
CA THR A 47 -0.04 17.24 -16.86
C THR A 47 -0.83 17.65 -15.63
N GLU A 48 -0.44 18.82 -15.14
CA GLU A 48 -1.20 19.68 -14.24
C GLU A 48 -2.67 19.70 -14.68
N ASP A 49 -3.57 19.15 -13.87
CA ASP A 49 -4.71 19.92 -13.35
C ASP A 49 -5.43 19.16 -12.24
N GLY A 50 -6.00 19.91 -11.30
CA GLY A 50 -6.38 19.43 -9.98
C GLY A 50 -7.57 18.46 -9.93
N SER A 51 -7.57 17.60 -8.91
CA SER A 51 -8.81 17.10 -8.33
C SER A 51 -8.62 16.63 -6.89
N TYR A 52 -9.30 17.33 -6.00
CA TYR A 52 -9.60 16.95 -4.63
C TYR A 52 -10.37 15.63 -4.63
N CYS A 53 -10.04 14.70 -3.72
CA CYS A 53 -11.00 13.70 -3.24
C CYS A 53 -10.56 13.19 -1.87
N SER A 54 -11.14 13.79 -0.83
CA SER A 54 -11.33 13.15 0.47
C SER A 54 -12.42 12.07 0.35
N SER A 55 -12.17 10.84 0.81
CA SER A 55 -13.15 9.95 1.49
C SER A 55 -12.53 8.56 1.69
N VAL A 56 -12.27 8.14 2.94
CA VAL A 56 -13.12 7.27 3.76
C VAL A 56 -13.63 6.01 3.04
N GLY A 57 -13.03 4.86 3.40
CA GLY A 57 -13.65 3.54 3.34
C GLY A 57 -13.54 2.79 2.01
N SER A 58 -12.52 1.93 1.87
CA SER A 58 -12.66 0.72 1.05
C SER A 58 -11.66 -0.35 1.48
N PHE A 59 -12.21 -1.46 1.98
CA PHE A 59 -11.50 -2.71 2.20
C PHE A 59 -11.56 -3.48 0.86
N GLY A 60 -10.48 -3.43 0.07
CA GLY A 60 -10.34 -4.05 -1.26
C GLY A 60 -8.87 -4.10 -1.67
N PRO A 61 -8.46 -5.00 -2.60
CA PRO A 61 -7.14 -5.61 -2.60
C PRO A 61 -6.04 -4.57 -2.77
N VAL A 62 -4.97 -4.77 -2.02
CA VAL A 62 -3.78 -3.93 -1.87
C VAL A 62 -3.15 -3.65 -3.24
N LEU A 63 -3.66 -2.63 -3.94
CA LEU A 63 -3.01 -2.07 -5.11
C LEU A 63 -1.80 -1.30 -4.62
N SER A 64 -0.63 -1.85 -4.93
CA SER A 64 0.69 -1.25 -4.70
C SER A 64 0.93 -0.08 -5.66
N SER A 65 -0.06 0.82 -5.81
CA SER A 65 0.08 2.07 -6.53
C SER A 65 0.83 3.03 -5.64
N THR A 66 2.14 3.03 -5.82
CA THR A 66 3.09 3.88 -5.11
C THR A 66 2.92 5.33 -5.52
N SER A 67 1.87 5.99 -5.06
CA SER A 67 1.88 7.46 -5.06
C SER A 67 2.99 7.90 -4.11
N ASP A 68 3.88 8.77 -4.58
CA ASP A 68 4.97 9.33 -3.77
C ASP A 68 4.49 10.09 -2.53
N ALA A 69 3.19 10.37 -2.47
CA ALA A 69 2.49 10.95 -1.35
C ALA A 69 2.23 9.97 -0.18
N PHE A 70 2.58 8.68 -0.27
CA PHE A 70 2.23 7.70 0.77
C PHE A 70 3.34 6.72 1.13
N VAL A 71 3.48 6.45 2.43
CA VAL A 71 4.45 5.52 3.02
C VAL A 71 3.72 4.31 3.60
N LYS A 72 3.95 3.13 3.01
CA LYS A 72 3.42 1.86 3.53
C LYS A 72 4.36 1.29 4.58
N VAL A 73 3.82 0.98 5.76
CA VAL A 73 4.52 0.43 6.92
C VAL A 73 3.82 -0.85 7.38
N ALA A 74 4.59 -1.90 7.61
CA ALA A 74 4.13 -3.13 8.22
C ALA A 74 4.15 -3.01 9.74
N ILE A 75 3.02 -3.27 10.39
CA ILE A 75 2.83 -3.16 11.83
C ILE A 75 2.36 -4.53 12.34
N PRO A 76 3.12 -5.20 13.22
CA PRO A 76 2.69 -6.43 13.85
C PRO A 76 1.55 -6.14 14.83
N ASP A 77 0.53 -6.98 14.80
CA ASP A 77 -0.54 -7.01 15.78
C ASP A 77 -0.22 -8.08 16.82
N GLU A 78 0.06 -7.65 18.06
CA GLU A 78 0.38 -8.57 19.15
C GLU A 78 -0.85 -9.34 19.66
N LEU A 79 -2.08 -8.84 19.44
CA LEU A 79 -3.31 -9.49 19.89
C LEU A 79 -3.71 -10.64 18.95
N ASP A 80 -3.64 -10.40 17.65
CA ASP A 80 -4.03 -11.36 16.62
C ASP A 80 -2.86 -12.19 16.06
N GLY A 81 -1.61 -11.83 16.39
CA GLY A 81 -0.41 -12.49 15.87
C GLY A 81 -0.22 -12.32 14.36
N SER A 82 -0.79 -11.26 13.78
CA SER A 82 -0.80 -11.00 12.34
C SER A 82 0.02 -9.75 12.00
N ILE A 83 0.46 -9.61 10.75
CA ILE A 83 1.14 -8.41 10.25
C ILE A 83 0.16 -7.60 9.40
N ARG A 84 -0.18 -6.40 9.87
CA ARG A 84 -1.05 -5.47 9.15
C ARG A 84 -0.23 -4.44 8.40
N TYR A 85 -0.69 -4.04 7.23
CA TYR A 85 -0.02 -3.01 6.42
C TYR A 85 -0.83 -1.73 6.47
N HIS A 86 -0.19 -0.67 6.95
CA HIS A 86 -0.79 0.65 7.08
C HIS A 86 -0.09 1.66 6.20
N THR A 87 -0.88 2.56 5.62
CA THR A 87 -0.39 3.59 4.71
C THR A 87 -0.52 4.94 5.39
N PHE A 88 0.60 5.66 5.48
CA PHE A 88 0.71 6.99 6.09
C PHE A 88 1.00 8.02 5.02
N PRO A 89 0.58 9.29 5.19
CA PRO A 89 0.97 10.35 4.26
C PRO A 89 2.50 10.54 4.27
N GLY A 90 3.12 10.32 3.12
CA GLY A 90 4.52 10.64 2.83
C GLY A 90 4.62 12.13 2.54
N VAL A 91 4.78 12.93 3.60
CA VAL A 91 5.03 14.36 3.46
C VAL A 91 6.52 14.55 3.16
N PRO A 92 6.90 15.28 2.10
CA PRO A 92 8.31 15.58 1.84
C PRO A 92 8.93 16.24 3.08
N GLN A 93 10.07 15.71 3.54
CA GLN A 93 10.76 16.06 4.80
C GLN A 93 10.15 15.47 6.09
N MET A 94 9.21 14.54 6.01
CA MET A 94 8.83 13.75 7.18
C MET A 94 10.01 12.88 7.60
N THR A 95 10.46 13.06 8.85
CA THR A 95 11.51 12.22 9.42
C THR A 95 10.92 10.94 9.99
N ALA A 96 11.73 9.88 10.06
CA ALA A 96 11.35 8.60 10.62
C ALA A 96 10.86 8.75 12.06
N GLY A 97 11.49 9.63 12.86
CA GLY A 97 11.04 9.91 14.22
C GLY A 97 9.64 10.55 14.29
N LYS A 98 9.29 11.44 13.35
CA LYS A 98 7.94 11.99 13.25
C LYS A 98 6.94 10.92 12.83
N LEU A 99 7.29 10.10 11.84
CA LEU A 99 6.45 8.98 11.40
C LEU A 99 6.21 7.97 12.53
N CYS A 100 7.25 7.60 13.30
CA CYS A 100 7.12 6.75 14.49
C CYS A 100 6.13 7.33 15.50
N ARG A 101 6.16 8.63 15.75
CA ARG A 101 5.21 9.29 16.67
C ARG A 101 3.78 9.27 16.15
N VAL A 102 3.59 9.48 14.85
CA VAL A 102 2.27 9.40 14.20
C VAL A 102 1.71 7.98 14.32
N ILE A 103 2.53 6.96 14.06
CA ILE A 103 2.16 5.56 14.23
C ILE A 103 1.81 5.28 15.70
N ALA A 104 2.69 5.61 16.63
CA ALA A 104 2.46 5.39 18.06
C ALA A 104 1.15 6.02 18.54
N HIS A 105 0.89 7.26 18.13
CA HIS A 105 -0.34 7.97 18.45
C HIS A 105 -1.58 7.29 17.84
N GLN A 106 -1.51 6.89 16.57
CA GLN A 106 -2.64 6.26 15.87
C GLN A 106 -3.03 4.89 16.47
N PHE A 107 -2.05 4.14 16.98
CA PHE A 107 -2.26 2.81 17.58
C PHE A 107 -2.32 2.84 19.12
N GLY A 108 -2.27 4.02 19.75
CA GLY A 108 -2.35 4.14 21.20
C GLY A 108 -1.17 3.50 21.95
N ILE A 109 0.02 3.50 21.34
CA ILE A 109 1.23 2.89 21.91
C ILE A 109 1.74 3.76 23.06
N THR A 110 1.78 3.17 24.25
CA THR A 110 2.18 3.83 25.50
C THR A 110 3.68 4.09 25.60
N ASN A 111 4.51 3.26 24.97
CA ASN A 111 5.97 3.36 25.00
C ASN A 111 6.57 3.56 23.60
N PRO A 112 6.54 4.78 23.03
CA PRO A 112 7.10 5.04 21.70
C PRO A 112 8.63 4.88 21.63
N GLU A 113 9.36 5.04 22.75
CA GLU A 113 10.82 4.89 22.84
C GLU A 113 11.27 3.42 22.66
N ASP A 114 10.42 2.47 23.04
CA ASP A 114 10.69 1.03 22.89
C ASP A 114 10.44 0.54 21.45
N HIS A 115 9.95 1.41 20.56
CA HIS A 115 9.61 1.10 19.19
C HIS A 115 10.46 1.88 18.18
N GLY A 116 10.74 1.26 17.05
CA GLY A 116 11.52 1.86 15.96
C GLY A 116 10.92 1.57 14.60
N LEU A 117 11.29 2.41 13.63
CA LEU A 117 11.04 2.15 12.22
C LEU A 117 12.24 1.39 11.66
N TYR A 118 11.97 0.25 11.04
CA TYR A 118 12.95 -0.62 10.43
C TYR A 118 12.75 -0.64 8.92
N LEU A 119 13.86 -0.61 8.19
CA LEU A 119 13.92 -0.82 6.77
C LEU A 119 14.31 -2.28 6.51
N LEU A 120 13.47 -2.98 5.77
CA LEU A 120 13.70 -4.35 5.32
C LEU A 120 14.15 -4.30 3.85
N VAL A 121 15.38 -4.73 3.57
CA VAL A 121 15.94 -4.84 2.21
C VAL A 121 16.66 -6.16 2.07
N ASP A 122 16.32 -6.94 1.03
CA ASP A 122 16.99 -8.22 0.71
C ASP A 122 17.10 -9.20 1.91
N GLY A 123 16.13 -9.16 2.83
CA GLY A 123 16.10 -10.00 4.04
C GLY A 123 16.89 -9.46 5.24
N TYR A 124 17.53 -8.30 5.12
CA TYR A 124 18.18 -7.60 6.22
C TYR A 124 17.27 -6.53 6.79
N GLU A 125 17.25 -6.39 8.12
CA GLU A 125 16.57 -5.31 8.83
C GLU A 125 17.58 -4.27 9.31
N THR A 126 17.36 -3.01 8.96
CA THR A 126 18.16 -1.87 9.41
C THR A 126 17.26 -0.92 10.19
N CYS A 127 17.62 -0.57 11.41
CA CYS A 127 16.89 0.44 12.18
C CYS A 127 17.15 1.82 11.58
N LEU A 128 16.08 2.55 11.25
CA LEU A 128 16.20 3.94 10.80
C LEU A 128 16.42 4.87 11.99
N LEU A 129 17.27 5.87 11.78
CA LEU A 129 17.49 6.93 12.77
C LEU A 129 16.36 7.96 12.72
N SER A 130 16.07 8.59 13.86
CA SER A 130 14.99 9.59 13.97
C SER A 130 15.12 10.80 13.03
N ASN A 131 16.32 11.07 12.51
CA ASN A 131 16.62 12.16 11.58
C ASN A 131 16.51 11.76 10.09
N GLU A 132 16.40 10.47 9.78
CA GLU A 132 16.33 9.98 8.41
C GLU A 132 14.96 10.24 7.80
N CYS A 133 14.90 10.43 6.49
CA CYS A 133 13.67 10.66 5.75
C CYS A 133 13.28 9.40 4.97
N PRO A 134 12.19 8.70 5.32
CA PRO A 134 11.74 7.50 4.63
C PRO A 134 11.52 7.71 3.12
N ASP A 135 11.10 8.91 2.72
CA ASP A 135 10.89 9.27 1.31
C ASP A 135 12.20 9.31 0.52
N LEU A 136 13.26 9.87 1.10
CA LEU A 136 14.59 9.92 0.47
C LEU A 136 15.17 8.50 0.31
N ILE A 137 15.05 7.70 1.37
CA ILE A 137 15.52 6.31 1.40
C ILE A 137 14.76 5.48 0.37
N ARG A 138 13.44 5.65 0.30
CA ARG A 138 12.60 5.02 -0.73
C ARG A 138 13.06 5.39 -2.14
N HIS A 139 13.29 6.69 -2.39
CA HIS A 139 13.72 7.16 -3.71
C HIS A 139 15.06 6.52 -4.11
N GLN A 140 16.04 6.48 -3.19
CA GLN A 140 17.33 5.83 -3.42
C GLN A 140 17.20 4.32 -3.69
N LEU A 141 16.35 3.61 -2.93
CA LEU A 141 16.15 2.17 -3.12
C LEU A 141 15.43 1.84 -4.43
N ARG A 142 14.51 2.71 -4.87
CA ARG A 142 13.87 2.60 -6.19
C ARG A 142 14.88 2.80 -7.32
N GLN A 143 15.75 3.81 -7.22
CA GLN A 143 16.84 4.00 -8.19
C GLN A 143 17.76 2.78 -8.25
N ALA A 144 18.05 2.17 -7.10
CA ALA A 144 18.83 0.94 -6.99
C ALA A 144 18.06 -0.34 -7.39
N ARG A 145 16.78 -0.23 -7.77
CA ARG A 145 15.86 -1.36 -8.07
C ARG A 145 15.83 -2.44 -6.99
N LYS A 146 15.95 -2.02 -5.72
CA LYS A 146 15.87 -2.94 -4.57
C LYS A 146 14.46 -2.96 -4.01
N ALA A 147 13.93 -4.17 -3.84
CA ALA A 147 12.69 -4.35 -3.12
C ALA A 147 12.90 -4.01 -1.65
N HIS A 148 12.02 -3.18 -1.11
CA HIS A 148 12.13 -2.67 0.25
C HIS A 148 10.78 -2.57 0.91
N MET A 149 10.78 -2.64 2.24
CA MET A 149 9.60 -2.48 3.06
C MET A 149 9.96 -1.72 4.34
N PHE A 150 9.06 -0.85 4.79
CA PHE A 150 9.17 -0.25 6.11
C PHE A 150 8.35 -1.10 7.09
N ALA A 151 8.90 -1.35 8.27
CA ALA A 151 8.26 -2.06 9.35
C ALA A 151 8.38 -1.25 10.64
N TYR A 152 7.33 -1.23 11.45
CA TYR A 152 7.35 -0.62 12.76
C TYR A 152 7.21 -1.71 13.80
N LYS A 153 8.22 -1.87 14.66
CA LYS A 153 8.25 -2.94 15.68
C LYS A 153 8.97 -2.46 16.95
N ARG A 154 8.80 -3.21 18.03
CA ARG A 154 9.61 -3.07 19.25
C ARG A 154 11.06 -3.48 18.98
N HIS A 155 12.02 -2.85 19.64
CA HIS A 155 13.45 -3.10 19.40
C HIS A 155 13.85 -4.55 19.69
N GLU A 156 13.24 -5.15 20.71
CA GLU A 156 13.47 -6.53 21.15
C GLU A 156 12.66 -7.58 20.36
N ALA A 157 11.72 -7.17 19.52
CA ALA A 157 10.85 -8.08 18.80
C ALA A 157 11.57 -8.76 17.63
N LYS A 158 11.59 -10.09 17.65
CA LYS A 158 12.09 -10.93 16.55
C LYS A 158 10.91 -11.39 15.70
N ILE A 159 10.66 -10.67 14.62
CA ILE A 159 9.53 -10.92 13.72
C ILE A 159 10.05 -11.57 12.44
N ALA A 160 9.45 -12.70 12.06
CA ALA A 160 9.70 -13.33 10.77
C ALA A 160 8.88 -12.61 9.70
N TRP A 161 9.54 -11.76 8.90
CA TRP A 161 8.85 -11.01 7.85
C TRP A 161 8.53 -11.88 6.64
N PRO A 162 7.31 -11.77 6.06
CA PRO A 162 6.91 -12.58 4.92
C PRO A 162 7.71 -12.19 3.67
N LYS A 163 8.44 -13.16 3.10
CA LYS A 163 9.24 -12.97 1.87
C LYS A 163 8.40 -12.53 0.66
N VAL A 164 7.13 -12.94 0.61
CA VAL A 164 6.19 -12.59 -0.47
C VAL A 164 5.99 -11.08 -0.57
N ALA A 165 6.02 -10.38 0.56
CA ALA A 165 5.79 -8.94 0.59
C ALA A 165 7.00 -8.12 0.11
N MET A 166 8.17 -8.75 -0.03
CA MET A 166 9.38 -8.19 -0.65
C MET A 166 9.51 -8.58 -2.14
N SER A 167 8.60 -9.40 -2.70
CA SER A 167 8.72 -9.91 -4.07
C SER A 167 7.94 -9.10 -5.11
N SER A 168 7.22 -8.05 -4.72
CA SER A 168 6.38 -7.25 -5.63
C SER A 168 7.17 -6.17 -6.38
N ALA A 169 8.30 -6.53 -7.00
CA ALA A 169 9.10 -5.63 -7.82
C ALA A 169 9.76 -6.34 -9.03
N LEU A 170 9.01 -7.22 -9.71
CA LEU A 170 9.38 -7.78 -11.02
C LEU A 170 8.21 -7.66 -12.01
#